data_AF-A0A4T0X3K2-F1
#
_entry.id   AF-A0A4T0X3K2-F1
#
_cell.length_a   1.000
_cell.length_b   1.000
_cell.length_c   1.000
_cell.angle_alpha   90.00
_cell.angle_beta   90.00
_cell.angle_gamma   90.00
#
_symmetry.space_group_name_H-M   'P 1'
#
loop_
_entity.id
_entity.type
_entity.pdbx_description
1 polymer ?
#
loop_
_entity_poly.entity_id
_entity_poly.type
_entity_poly.pdbx_seq_one_letter_code
_entity_poly.pdbx_strand_id
1 'polypeptide(L)'
;MKLQINQVGSLLVYDENLSSWNTVLLEKLKKESNPLLILEHPELLLSIIPGMTFTKLLSQLQSLQKHSTLYIVTSTSNSSILSALLHRSSLIISLTSLTTGRADDMSGTLSVSKGPAYALSNFEGLEVADSEYSYLVTTNNITVFYK
;
A
#
# COMPACT_ATOMS: atom_id res chain seq x y z
N MET A 1 -2.24 -3.26 -12.45
CA MET A 1 -2.63 -2.82 -11.10
C MET A 1 -3.60 -3.84 -10.55
N LYS A 2 -3.30 -4.45 -9.41
CA LYS A 2 -4.18 -5.42 -8.73
C LYS A 2 -4.84 -4.70 -7.55
N LEU A 3 -6.16 -4.85 -7.42
CA LEU A 3 -6.93 -4.23 -6.34
C LEU A 3 -7.58 -5.33 -5.49
N GLN A 4 -7.51 -5.16 -4.17
CA GLN A 4 -8.23 -6.02 -3.23
C GLN A 4 -9.10 -5.15 -2.32
N ILE A 5 -10.39 -5.47 -2.27
CA ILE A 5 -11.39 -4.91 -1.33
C ILE A 5 -11.97 -6.10 -0.55
N ASN A 6 -12.21 -5.93 0.75
CA ASN A 6 -12.49 -7.02 1.68
C ASN A 6 -13.69 -7.92 1.30
N GLN A 7 -13.60 -9.19 1.75
CA GLN A 7 -14.36 -10.39 1.36
C GLN A 7 -14.13 -10.88 -0.08
N VAL A 8 -13.06 -11.66 -0.26
CA VAL A 8 -12.82 -12.58 -1.41
C VAL A 8 -13.05 -11.93 -2.78
N GLY A 9 -12.71 -10.65 -2.93
CA GLY A 9 -12.80 -9.93 -4.19
C GLY A 9 -11.45 -9.37 -4.60
N SER A 10 -10.67 -10.11 -5.40
CA SER A 10 -9.62 -9.47 -6.20
C SER A 10 -10.29 -8.80 -7.40
N LEU A 11 -10.39 -7.48 -7.37
CA LEU A 11 -10.79 -6.75 -8.57
C LEU A 11 -9.53 -6.50 -9.40
N LEU A 12 -9.30 -7.35 -10.38
CA LEU A 12 -8.43 -6.97 -11.48
C LEU A 12 -9.24 -5.97 -12.30
N VAL A 13 -8.88 -4.69 -12.25
CA VAL A 13 -9.43 -3.69 -13.18
C VAL A 13 -8.83 -4.00 -14.54
N TYR A 14 -9.45 -4.97 -15.22
CA TYR A 14 -9.22 -5.28 -16.63
C TYR A 14 -10.18 -4.51 -17.55
N ASP A 15 -10.98 -3.59 -16.99
CA ASP A 15 -12.08 -2.97 -17.72
C ASP A 15 -11.62 -1.78 -18.57
N GLU A 16 -12.26 -1.61 -19.72
CA GLU A 16 -11.91 -0.73 -20.85
C GLU A 16 -11.88 0.78 -20.53
N ASN A 17 -12.15 1.15 -19.28
CA ASN A 17 -12.28 2.54 -18.84
C ASN A 17 -11.35 2.88 -17.66
N LEU A 18 -10.06 2.57 -17.82
CA LEU A 18 -8.99 2.88 -16.86
C LEU A 18 -8.97 4.35 -16.42
N SER A 19 -9.49 5.27 -17.25
CA SER A 19 -9.56 6.70 -16.92
C SER A 19 -10.57 7.04 -15.80
N SER A 20 -11.53 6.14 -15.53
CA SER A 20 -12.60 6.30 -14.52
C SER A 20 -12.44 5.38 -13.30
N TRP A 21 -11.29 4.72 -13.17
CA TRP A 21 -10.99 3.70 -12.14
C TRP A 21 -11.38 4.14 -10.72
N ASN A 22 -11.07 5.38 -10.35
CA ASN A 22 -11.27 5.90 -9.00
C ASN A 22 -12.77 6.06 -8.68
N THR A 23 -13.58 6.49 -9.65
CA THR A 23 -15.02 6.67 -9.48
C THR A 23 -15.71 5.33 -9.24
N VAL A 24 -15.34 4.32 -10.02
CA VAL A 24 -15.88 2.96 -9.88
C VAL A 24 -15.56 2.39 -8.49
N LEU A 25 -14.34 2.61 -7.99
CA LEU A 25 -13.96 2.18 -6.64
C LEU A 25 -14.71 2.95 -5.56
N LEU A 26 -14.82 4.27 -5.67
CA LEU A 26 -15.55 5.08 -4.69
C LEU A 26 -17.01 4.64 -4.56
N GLU A 27 -17.68 4.34 -5.67
CA GLU A 27 -19.06 3.83 -5.65
C GLU A 27 -19.19 2.47 -4.96
N LYS A 28 -18.14 1.63 -4.99
CA LYS A 28 -18.10 0.38 -4.23
C LYS A 28 -17.83 0.61 -2.75
N LEU A 29 -16.82 1.42 -2.43
CA LEU A 29 -16.45 1.73 -1.05
C LEU A 29 -17.59 2.37 -0.26
N LYS A 30 -18.39 3.25 -0.88
CA LYS A 30 -19.57 3.87 -0.25
C LYS A 30 -20.65 2.87 0.19
N LYS A 31 -20.68 1.66 -0.39
CA LYS A 31 -21.66 0.62 -0.06
C LYS A 31 -21.22 -0.26 1.09
N GLU A 32 -19.95 -0.21 1.48
CA GLU A 32 -19.39 -1.03 2.54
C GLU A 32 -19.20 -0.23 3.83
N SER A 33 -19.39 -0.91 4.97
CA SER A 33 -19.08 -0.34 6.28
C SER A 33 -17.62 -0.59 6.60
N ASN A 34 -16.82 0.48 6.73
CA ASN A 34 -15.38 0.44 7.02
C ASN A 34 -14.53 -0.43 6.06
N PRO A 35 -14.54 -0.15 4.75
CA PRO A 35 -13.82 -0.97 3.79
C PRO A 35 -12.30 -0.84 3.94
N LEU A 36 -11.60 -1.97 3.81
CA LEU A 36 -10.15 -2.06 3.64
C LEU A 36 -9.82 -2.08 2.15
N LEU A 37 -9.00 -1.14 1.70
CA LEU A 37 -8.55 -1.06 0.31
C LEU A 37 -7.04 -1.26 0.24
N ILE A 38 -6.61 -2.26 -0.52
CA ILE A 38 -5.19 -2.49 -0.84
C ILE A 38 -4.95 -2.17 -2.31
N LEU A 39 -4.07 -1.19 -2.57
CA LEU A 39 -3.66 -0.77 -3.91
C LEU A 39 -2.21 -1.19 -4.18
N GLU A 40 -2.01 -2.11 -5.12
CA GLU A 40 -0.68 -2.54 -5.56
C GLU A 40 -0.23 -1.78 -6.82
N HIS A 41 0.93 -1.14 -6.72
CA HIS A 41 1.61 -0.40 -7.77
C HIS A 41 0.76 0.72 -8.43
N PRO A 42 0.13 1.63 -7.65
CA PRO A 42 -0.66 2.73 -8.21
C PRO A 42 0.16 3.70 -9.07
N GLU A 43 1.48 3.75 -8.91
CA GLU A 43 2.41 4.53 -9.72
C GLU A 43 2.35 4.18 -11.21
N LEU A 44 1.97 2.95 -11.56
CA LEU A 44 1.82 2.51 -12.96
C LEU A 44 0.71 3.28 -13.70
N LEU A 45 -0.26 3.84 -12.98
CA LEU A 45 -1.30 4.66 -13.57
C LEU A 45 -0.75 5.92 -14.25
N LEU A 46 0.38 6.45 -13.76
CA LEU A 46 1.08 7.57 -14.38
C LEU A 46 1.59 7.24 -15.78
N SER A 47 1.91 5.96 -16.04
CA SER A 47 2.43 5.48 -17.32
C SER A 47 1.33 5.00 -18.26
N ILE A 48 0.23 4.48 -17.72
CA ILE A 48 -0.81 3.79 -18.52
C ILE A 48 -1.96 4.74 -18.91
N ILE A 49 -2.32 5.72 -18.06
CA ILE A 49 -3.45 6.61 -18.33
C ILE A 49 -2.95 7.90 -18.99
N PRO A 50 -3.34 8.20 -20.25
CA PRO A 50 -2.98 9.45 -20.91
C PRO A 50 -3.46 10.68 -20.10
N GLY A 51 -2.58 11.66 -19.92
CA GLY A 51 -2.89 12.88 -19.16
C GLY A 51 -3.02 12.68 -17.65
N MET A 52 -2.65 11.51 -17.13
CA MET A 52 -2.54 11.29 -15.69
C MET A 52 -1.33 12.04 -15.14
N THR A 53 -1.57 12.90 -14.16
CA THR A 53 -0.51 13.65 -13.48
C THR A 53 -0.34 13.14 -12.07
N PHE A 54 0.85 13.38 -11.51
CA PHE A 54 1.17 13.10 -10.12
C PHE A 54 0.12 13.67 -9.15
N THR A 55 -0.25 14.94 -9.33
CA THR A 55 -1.25 15.63 -8.51
C THR A 55 -2.63 14.98 -8.62
N LYS A 56 -3.01 14.56 -9.84
CA LYS A 56 -4.29 13.88 -10.07
C LYS A 56 -4.34 12.50 -9.41
N LEU A 57 -3.24 11.75 -9.47
CA LEU A 57 -3.14 10.47 -8.76
C LEU A 57 -3.25 10.65 -7.25
N LEU A 58 -2.49 11.59 -6.67
CA LEU A 58 -2.55 11.85 -5.23
C LEU A 58 -3.94 12.30 -4.76
N SER A 59 -4.63 13.15 -5.54
CA SER A 59 -5.99 13.58 -5.18
C SER A 59 -7.00 12.43 -5.24
N GLN A 60 -6.86 11.53 -6.23
CA GLN A 60 -7.66 10.31 -6.32
C GLN A 60 -7.39 9.37 -5.14
N LEU A 61 -6.13 9.11 -4.78
CA LEU A 61 -5.78 8.31 -3.61
C LEU A 61 -6.34 8.90 -2.31
N GLN A 62 -6.25 10.22 -2.14
CA GLN A 62 -6.82 10.91 -0.98
C GLN A 62 -8.35 10.76 -0.91
N SER A 63 -9.05 10.79 -2.06
CA SER A 63 -10.50 10.57 -2.08
C SER A 63 -10.88 9.16 -1.64
N LEU A 64 -10.08 8.15 -1.98
CA LEU A 64 -10.28 6.76 -1.57
C LEU A 64 -10.03 6.59 -0.07
N GLN A 65 -8.96 7.20 0.45
CA GLN A 65 -8.61 7.18 1.88
C GLN A 65 -9.72 7.78 2.77
N LYS A 66 -10.48 8.76 2.27
CA LYS A 66 -11.63 9.32 3.03
C LYS A 66 -12.76 8.34 3.26
N HIS A 67 -12.85 7.28 2.45
CA HIS A 67 -13.94 6.32 2.47
C HIS A 67 -13.46 4.90 2.81
N SER A 68 -12.18 4.71 3.12
CA SER A 68 -11.59 3.40 3.36
C SER A 68 -10.31 3.49 4.20
N THR A 69 -9.97 2.40 4.89
CA THR A 69 -8.61 2.18 5.36
C THR A 69 -7.75 1.80 4.16
N LEU A 70 -6.84 2.68 3.76
CA LEU A 70 -6.05 2.54 2.54
C LEU A 70 -4.63 2.04 2.82
N TYR A 71 -4.28 0.88 2.26
CA TYR A 71 -2.91 0.40 2.17
C TYR A 71 -2.39 0.53 0.73
N ILE A 72 -1.22 1.12 0.59
CA ILE A 72 -0.55 1.26 -0.71
C ILE A 72 0.72 0.42 -0.69
N VAL A 73 0.80 -0.52 -1.63
CA VAL A 73 1.99 -1.34 -1.87
C VAL A 73 2.68 -0.78 -3.11
N THR A 74 3.87 -0.22 -2.93
CA THR A 74 4.65 0.45 -3.99
C THR A 74 6.09 -0.07 -3.99
N SER A 75 6.72 -0.04 -5.16
CA SER A 75 8.15 -0.32 -5.30
C SER A 75 9.00 0.95 -5.25
N THR A 76 10.31 0.84 -5.02
CA THR A 76 11.27 1.95 -4.88
C THR A 76 11.59 2.70 -6.19
N SER A 77 10.94 2.34 -7.30
CA SER A 77 11.34 2.78 -8.64
C SER A 77 11.02 4.26 -8.97
N ASN A 78 10.09 4.90 -8.25
CA ASN A 78 9.74 6.31 -8.47
C ASN A 78 9.84 7.12 -7.18
N SER A 79 10.94 7.87 -7.05
CA SER A 79 11.30 8.60 -5.82
C SER A 79 10.29 9.70 -5.43
N SER A 80 9.68 10.38 -6.41
CA SER A 80 8.77 11.49 -6.14
C SER A 80 7.43 11.04 -5.56
N ILE A 81 6.85 9.96 -6.11
CA ILE A 81 5.61 9.40 -5.56
C ILE A 81 5.82 8.71 -4.22
N LEU A 82 6.91 7.94 -4.08
CA LEU A 82 7.26 7.32 -2.83
C LEU A 82 7.39 8.36 -1.71
N SER A 83 8.11 9.45 -1.95
CA SER A 83 8.28 10.53 -0.97
C SER A 83 6.94 11.12 -0.50
N ALA A 84 6.01 11.37 -1.43
CA ALA A 84 4.70 11.92 -1.08
C ALA A 84 3.79 10.92 -0.38
N LEU A 85 3.87 9.63 -0.73
CA LEU A 85 3.15 8.57 -0.03
C LEU A 85 3.68 8.39 1.39
N LEU A 86 5.00 8.35 1.57
CA LEU A 86 5.64 8.25 2.90
C LEU A 86 5.24 9.42 3.79
N HIS A 87 5.27 10.66 3.29
CA HIS A 87 4.87 11.85 4.05
C HIS A 87 3.38 11.86 4.46
N ARG A 88 2.54 11.05 3.80
CA ARG A 88 1.10 10.97 4.09
C ARG A 88 0.71 9.68 4.82
N SER A 89 1.66 8.78 5.02
CA SER A 89 1.42 7.50 5.67
C SER A 89 1.35 7.69 7.19
N SER A 90 0.45 6.96 7.84
CA SER A 90 0.41 6.85 9.31
C SER A 90 1.17 5.63 9.83
N LEU A 91 1.40 4.65 8.96
CA LEU A 91 2.16 3.42 9.21
C LEU A 91 3.00 3.16 7.97
N ILE A 92 4.28 2.85 8.18
CA ILE A 92 5.21 2.49 7.12
C ILE A 92 5.66 1.06 7.38
N ILE A 93 5.52 0.20 6.37
CA ILE A 93 6.01 -1.17 6.38
C ILE A 93 6.95 -1.31 5.20
N SER A 94 8.21 -1.63 5.45
CA SER A 94 9.22 -1.78 4.41
C SER A 94 9.75 -3.20 4.38
N LEU A 95 9.86 -3.75 3.19
CA LEU A 95 10.53 -5.03 2.91
C LEU A 95 11.84 -4.72 2.18
N THR A 96 12.96 -5.12 2.77
CA THR A 96 14.30 -4.91 2.17
C THR A 96 14.96 -6.26 1.97
N SER A 97 15.35 -6.59 0.74
CA SER A 97 16.15 -7.79 0.47
C SER A 97 17.55 -7.67 1.07
N LEU A 98 18.19 -8.79 1.38
CA LEU A 98 19.59 -8.78 1.81
C LEU A 98 20.48 -8.17 0.71
N THR A 99 21.42 -7.33 1.13
CA THR A 99 22.40 -6.70 0.22
C THR A 99 23.35 -7.72 -0.40
N THR A 100 23.51 -8.88 0.23
CA THR A 100 24.35 -10.00 -0.20
C THR A 100 23.63 -11.01 -1.12
N GLY A 101 22.34 -10.81 -1.40
CA GLY A 101 21.54 -11.70 -2.25
C GLY A 101 20.56 -12.57 -1.46
N ARG A 102 20.49 -13.87 -1.76
CA ARG A 102 19.63 -14.82 -1.03
C ARG A 102 20.47 -15.68 -0.11
N ALA A 103 20.04 -15.82 1.14
CA ALA A 103 20.52 -16.84 2.05
C ALA A 103 19.46 -17.92 2.20
N ASP A 104 19.87 -19.15 2.52
CA ASP A 104 18.95 -20.29 2.67
C ASP A 104 18.02 -20.14 3.88
N ASP A 105 18.44 -19.35 4.87
CA ASP A 105 17.77 -19.12 6.14
C ASP A 105 17.10 -17.74 6.24
N MET A 106 17.36 -16.83 5.30
CA MET A 106 16.82 -15.47 5.33
C MET A 106 16.64 -14.86 3.93
N SER A 107 15.48 -14.24 3.71
CA SER A 107 15.14 -13.52 2.48
C SER A 107 15.38 -12.00 2.58
N GLY A 108 15.22 -11.42 3.77
CA GLY A 108 15.38 -9.98 3.96
C GLY A 108 14.92 -9.50 5.33
N THR A 109 14.76 -8.19 5.46
CA THR A 109 14.24 -7.52 6.65
C THR A 109 12.86 -6.90 6.41
N LEU A 110 11.99 -7.04 7.40
CA LEU A 110 10.69 -6.39 7.50
C LEU A 110 10.81 -5.34 8.60
N SER A 111 10.66 -4.07 8.27
CA SER A 111 10.63 -2.99 9.26
C SER A 111 9.22 -2.39 9.32
N VAL A 112 8.71 -2.20 10.53
CA VAL A 112 7.48 -1.47 10.80
C VAL A 112 7.85 -0.19 11.53
N SER A 113 7.38 0.94 11.04
CA SER A 113 7.59 2.22 11.69
C SER A 113 6.40 3.15 11.61
N LYS A 114 6.35 4.09 12.55
CA LYS A 114 5.33 5.14 12.56
C LYS A 114 5.50 6.06 11.35
N GLY A 115 4.40 6.32 10.65
CA GLY A 115 4.37 7.31 9.59
C GLY A 115 4.14 8.74 10.13
N PRO A 116 4.52 9.77 9.37
CA PRO A 116 4.42 11.17 9.80
C PRO A 116 2.98 11.70 9.87
N ALA A 117 2.00 11.03 9.26
CA ALA A 117 0.61 11.46 9.32
C ALA A 117 -0.04 11.07 10.66
N TYR A 118 -0.60 12.07 11.34
CA TYR A 118 -1.40 11.89 12.56
C TYR A 118 -2.76 11.29 12.21
N ALA A 119 -2.85 9.97 12.02
CA ALA A 119 -4.12 9.28 11.75
C ALA A 119 -4.62 8.41 12.90
N LEU A 120 -3.81 8.20 13.95
CA LEU A 120 -4.16 7.33 15.08
C LEU A 120 -4.92 8.06 16.19
N SER A 121 -5.30 9.33 15.99
CA SER A 121 -5.97 10.17 16.99
C SER A 121 -7.32 9.64 17.48
N ASN A 122 -7.91 8.65 16.81
CA ASN A 122 -9.20 8.08 17.19
C ASN A 122 -9.07 6.87 18.15
N PHE A 123 -7.84 6.40 18.41
CA PHE A 123 -7.57 5.30 19.33
C PHE A 123 -6.61 5.78 20.41
N GLU A 124 -7.15 6.31 21.51
CA GLU A 124 -6.35 6.65 22.69
C GLU A 124 -5.54 5.42 23.15
N GLY A 125 -4.22 5.59 23.30
CA GLY A 125 -3.31 4.54 23.74
C GLY A 125 -2.80 3.59 22.65
N LEU A 126 -3.19 3.76 21.37
CA LEU A 126 -2.64 2.97 20.27
C LEU A 126 -1.42 3.67 19.65
N GLU A 127 -0.23 3.15 19.97
CA GLU A 127 1.03 3.62 19.40
C GLU A 127 1.63 2.57 18.46
N VAL A 128 2.17 3.02 17.33
CA VAL A 128 2.97 2.17 16.45
C VAL A 128 4.35 2.02 17.09
N ALA A 129 4.69 0.80 17.49
CA ALA A 129 6.02 0.48 17.96
C ALA A 129 6.95 0.20 16.77
N ASP A 130 8.02 0.98 16.67
CA ASP A 130 9.07 0.72 15.69
C ASP A 130 9.69 -0.66 15.96
N SER A 131 9.75 -1.48 14.92
CA SER A 131 10.24 -2.86 15.02
C SER A 131 10.89 -3.32 13.72
N GLU A 132 11.89 -4.19 13.85
CA GLU A 132 12.61 -4.80 12.74
C GLU A 132 12.64 -6.31 12.94
N TYR A 133 12.32 -7.04 11.88
CA TYR A 133 12.29 -8.49 11.84
C TYR A 133 13.07 -9.00 10.64
N SER A 134 13.63 -10.20 10.75
CA SER A 134 14.09 -10.95 9.58
C SER A 134 12.93 -11.78 9.04
N TYR A 135 12.81 -11.92 7.72
CA TYR A 135 11.82 -12.79 7.12
C TYR A 135 12.44 -13.79 6.14
N LEU A 136 11.85 -14.98 6.06
CA LEU A 136 12.18 -16.04 5.11
C LEU A 136 10.94 -16.41 4.32
N VAL A 137 10.98 -16.24 3.00
CA VAL A 137 9.95 -16.72 2.08
C VAL A 137 10.42 -18.02 1.45
N THR A 138 9.66 -19.08 1.69
CA THR A 138 9.79 -20.37 1.01
C THR A 138 8.61 -20.56 0.05
N THR A 139 8.60 -21.64 -0.74
CA THR A 139 7.53 -21.92 -1.70
C THR A 139 6.13 -21.91 -1.08
N ASN A 140 5.99 -22.39 0.16
CA ASN A 140 4.69 -22.60 0.80
C ASN A 140 4.51 -21.86 2.13
N ASN A 141 5.54 -21.16 2.62
CA ASN A 141 5.51 -20.54 3.94
C ASN A 141 6.32 -19.25 3.99
N ILE A 142 5.88 -18.33 4.86
CA ILE A 142 6.58 -17.11 5.23
C ILE A 142 6.81 -17.17 6.74
N THR A 143 8.08 -17.16 7.16
CA THR A 143 8.47 -17.11 8.57
C THR A 143 9.05 -15.76 8.91
N VAL A 144 8.66 -15.19 10.05
CA VAL A 144 9.18 -13.93 10.58
C VAL A 144 9.91 -14.21 11.89
N PHE A 145 11.12 -13.69 12.02
CA PHE A 145 12.01 -13.89 13.16
C PHE A 145 12.30 -12.54 13.82
N TYR A 146 12.25 -12.50 15.15
CA TYR A 146 12.74 -11.34 15.89
C TYR A 146 14.27 -11.28 15.78
N LYS A 147 14.80 -10.06 15.70
CA LYS A 147 16.25 -9.84 15.69
C LYS A 147 16.84 -9.92 17.09
#